data_AF-A0A0C9ZA64-F1
#
_entry.id   AF-A0A0C9ZA64-F1
#
_cell.length_a   1.000
_cell.length_b   1.000
_cell.length_c   1.000
_cell.angle_alpha   90.00
_cell.angle_beta   90.00
_cell.angle_gamma   90.00
#
_symmetry.space_group_name_H-M   'P 1'
#
loop_
_entity.id
_entity.type
_entity.pdbx_description
1 polymer ?
#
loop_
_entity_poly.entity_id
_entity_poly.type
_entity_poly.pdbx_seq_one_letter_code
_entity_poly.pdbx_strand_id
1 'polypeptide(L)' 'HPLAYVEWFTTLHHHDPVTGLYVVTRSTCNCHPNMSVISIDHFVCVCHLQASGGSSMDWTSDNVLE' A
#
# COMPACT_ATOMS: atom_id res chain seq x y z
N HIS A 1 -14.61 -5.35 19.98
CA HIS A 1 -14.20 -5.26 18.57
C HIS A 1 -12.72 -5.58 18.48
N PRO A 2 -12.30 -6.55 17.66
CA PRO A 2 -10.88 -6.85 17.50
C PRO A 2 -10.16 -5.67 16.87
N LEU A 3 -8.94 -5.41 17.32
CA LEU A 3 -8.10 -4.31 16.87
C LEU A 3 -6.91 -4.86 16.08
N ALA A 4 -6.48 -4.11 15.07
CA ALA A 4 -5.27 -4.38 14.32
C ALA A 4 -4.25 -3.26 14.52
N TYR A 5 -2.99 -3.66 14.63
CA TYR A 5 -1.86 -2.77 14.52
C TYR A 5 -1.45 -2.65 13.05
N VAL A 6 -1.33 -1.42 12.55
CA VAL A 6 -1.03 -1.11 11.16
C VAL A 6 0.22 -0.24 11.09
N GLU A 7 1.16 -0.59 10.21
CA GLU A 7 2.25 0.29 9.77
C GLU A 7 1.93 0.82 8.37
N TRP A 8 1.95 2.14 8.21
CA TRP A 8 1.63 2.78 6.94
C TRP A 8 2.86 2.85 6.02
N PHE A 9 2.63 2.67 4.73
CA PHE A 9 3.63 2.92 3.68
C PHE A 9 3.37 4.27 3.01
N THR A 10 4.35 4.78 2.27
CA THR A 10 4.20 5.97 1.43
C THR A 10 3.15 5.74 0.34
N THR A 11 2.50 6.82 -0.08
CA THR A 11 1.52 6.78 -1.16
C THR A 11 2.15 6.34 -2.49
N LEU A 12 1.34 5.69 -3.33
CA LEU A 12 1.72 5.22 -4.67
C LEU A 12 1.86 6.42 -5.63
N HIS A 13 2.99 7.13 -5.57
CA HIS A 13 3.28 8.25 -6.48
C HIS A 13 4.54 8.04 -7.31
N HIS A 14 5.55 7.38 -6.77
CA HIS A 14 6.83 7.23 -7.45
C HIS A 14 6.92 5.88 -8.14
N HIS A 15 7.25 5.90 -9.43
CA HIS A 15 7.55 4.72 -10.22
C HIS A 15 9.05 4.56 -10.39
N ASP A 16 9.56 3.35 -10.18
CA ASP A 16 10.91 3.01 -10.61
C ASP A 16 10.94 2.88 -12.14
N PRO A 17 11.72 3.71 -12.84
CA PRO A 17 11.75 3.69 -14.32
C PRO A 17 12.31 2.40 -14.89
N VAL A 18 13.04 1.60 -14.11
CA VAL A 18 13.62 0.34 -14.57
C VAL A 18 12.59 -0.79 -14.54
N THR A 19 11.84 -0.92 -13.45
CA THR A 19 10.88 -2.01 -13.26
C THR A 19 9.44 -1.64 -13.61
N GLY A 20 9.11 -0.35 -13.69
CA GLY A 20 7.75 0.14 -13.89
C GLY A 20 6.84 -0.05 -12.66
N LEU A 21 7.43 -0.33 -11.50
CA LEU A 21 6.73 -0.60 -10.26
C LEU A 21 6.67 0.63 -9.37
N TYR A 22 5.62 0.72 -8.56
CA TYR A 22 5.57 1.72 -7.51
C TYR A 22 6.61 1.44 -6.43
N VAL A 23 7.41 2.46 -6.14
CA VAL A 23 8.34 2.44 -5.01
C VAL A 23 7.57 2.90 -3.78
N VAL A 24 7.38 1.98 -2.84
CA VAL A 24 6.83 2.29 -1.52
C VAL A 24 7.91 2.13 -0.45
N THR A 25 7.93 3.06 0.50
CA THR A 25 8.78 2.99 1.68
C THR A 25 7.92 3.09 2.93
N ARG A 26 8.44 2.71 4.10
CA ARG A 26 7.70 2.87 5.35
C ARG A 26 7.47 4.35 5.61
N SER A 27 6.23 4.74 5.87
CA SER A 27 5.89 6.10 6.28
C SER A 27 6.43 6.33 7.68
N THR A 28 6.97 7.53 7.94
CA THR A 28 7.44 7.92 9.27
C THR A 28 6.77 9.22 9.70
N CYS A 29 6.49 9.33 10.99
CA CYS A 29 6.01 10.55 11.65
C CYS A 29 6.89 10.79 12.87
N ASN A 30 7.51 11.98 12.98
CA ASN A 30 8.45 12.32 14.04
C ASN A 30 9.58 11.29 14.23
N CYS A 31 10.19 10.83 13.13
CA CYS A 31 11.26 9.82 13.10
C CYS A 31 10.86 8.41 13.60
N HIS A 32 9.57 8.16 13.82
CA HIS A 32 9.04 6.84 14.16
C HIS A 32 8.21 6.30 13.00
N PRO A 33 8.04 4.97 12.85
CA PRO A 33 7.09 4.44 11.89
C PRO A 33 5.72 5.06 12.12
N ASN A 34 5.07 5.44 11.03
CA ASN A 34 3.70 5.92 11.07
C ASN A 34 2.81 4.70 11.34
N MET A 35 2.31 4.58 12.57
CA MET A 35 1.54 3.45 13.04
C MET A 35 0.14 3.89 13.44
N SER A 36 -0.81 2.97 13.40
CA SER A 36 -2.14 3.18 13.97
C SER A 36 -2.72 1.88 14.50
N VAL A 37 -3.55 2.00 15.52
CA VAL A 37 -4.39 0.90 16.00
C VAL A 37 -5.82 1.19 15.56
N ILE A 38 -6.38 0.35 14.70
CA ILE A 38 -7.71 0.54 14.11
C ILE A 38 -8.60 -0.68 14.34
N SER A 39 -9.91 -0.53 14.25
CA SER A 39 -10.83 -1.68 14.26
C SER A 39 -10.59 -2.54 13.02
N ILE A 40 -10.66 -3.86 13.16
CA ILE A 40 -10.61 -4.76 11.99
C ILE A 40 -11.78 -4.49 11.03
N ASP A 41 -12.89 -3.95 11.53
CA ASP A 41 -14.04 -3.58 10.70
C ASP A 41 -13.72 -2.47 9.67
N HIS A 42 -12.56 -1.82 9.77
CA HIS A 42 -12.09 -0.84 8.78
C HIS A 42 -11.40 -1.49 7.57
N PHE A 43 -11.06 -2.77 7.61
CA PHE A 43 -10.54 -3.50 6.44
C PHE A 43 -11.69 -4.01 5.59
N VAL A 44 -11.81 -3.48 4.38
CA VAL A 44 -12.86 -3.90 3.43
C VAL A 44 -12.48 -5.22 2.75
N CYS A 45 -11.24 -5.36 2.31
CA CYS A 45 -10.71 -6.55 1.67
C CYS A 45 -9.18 -6.61 1.82
N VAL A 46 -8.62 -7.82 1.86
CA VAL A 46 -7.17 -8.03 1.73
C VAL A 46 -6.87 -8.13 0.24
N CYS A 47 -6.02 -7.25 -0.27
CA CYS A 47 -5.58 -7.29 -1.66
C CYS A 47 -4.07 -7.56 -1.75
N HIS A 48 -3.68 -8.34 -2.75
CA HIS A 48 -2.27 -8.57 -3.06
C HIS A 48 -1.77 -7.48 -4.01
N LEU A 49 -0.82 -6.67 -3.54
CA LEU A 49 -0.08 -5.76 -4.42
C LEU A 49 0.99 -6.60 -5.14
N GLN A 50 0.67 -7.09 -6.33
CA GLN A 50 1.66 -7.78 -7.17
C GLN A 50 2.34 -6.78 -8.12
N ALA A 51 3.65 -6.90 -8.24
CA ALA A 51 4.42 -6.23 -9.26
C ALA A 51 3.99 -6.71 -10.65
N SER A 52 3.21 -5.92 -11.38
CA SER A 52 2.95 -6.16 -12.81
C SER A 52 4.14 -5.63 -13.62
N GLY A 53 4.91 -6.53 -14.22
CA GLY A 53 5.95 -6.18 -15.18
C GLY A 53 5.31 -5.79 -16.51
N GLY A 54 4.92 -4.53 -16.67
CA GLY A 54 4.40 -4.02 -17.94
C GLY A 54 3.66 -2.70 -17.80
N SER A 55 4.25 -1.65 -18.37
CA SER A 55 3.69 -0.31 -18.66
C SER A 55 2.68 0.26 -17.66
N SER A 56 3.13 1.18 -16.80
CA SER A 56 2.35 2.27 -16.18
C SER A 56 0.84 2.04 -16.12
N MET A 57 0.41 1.14 -15.24
CA MET A 57 -1.00 0.89 -14.99
C MET A 57 -1.47 1.85 -13.90
N ASP A 58 -2.51 2.64 -14.16
CA ASP A 58 -3.22 3.36 -13.09
C ASP A 58 -3.89 2.32 -12.18
N TRP A 59 -3.64 2.39 -10.87
CA TRP A 59 -4.16 1.43 -9.89
C TRP A 59 -5.60 1.83 -9.56
N THR A 60 -6.55 1.34 -10.36
CA THR A 60 -7.97 1.40 -10.06
C THR A 60 -8.42 0.09 -9.41
N SER A 61 -9.57 0.12 -8.74
CA SER A 61 -10.22 -1.07 -8.18
C SER A 61 -10.49 -2.17 -9.22
N ASP A 62 -10.42 -1.85 -10.51
CA ASP A 62 -10.65 -2.78 -11.61
C ASP A 62 -9.42 -3.64 -11.95
N ASN A 63 -8.22 -3.21 -11.50
CA ASN A 63 -6.94 -3.80 -11.92
C ASN A 63 -6.20 -4.52 -10.78
N VAL A 64 -6.78 -4.55 -9.58
CA VAL A 64 -6.25 -5.28 -8.41
C VAL A 64 -6.76 -6.72 -8.48
N LEU A 65 -5.85 -7.69 -8.49
CA LEU A 65 -6.20 -9.10 -8.42
C LEU A 65 -6.61 -9.45 -6.98
N GLU A 66 -7.83 -9.97 -6.81
CA GLU A 66 -8.35 -10.54 -5.55
C GLU A 66 -7.71 -11.91 -5.25
#